data_AF-W4VER8-F1
#
_entry.id   AF-W4VER8-F1
#
_cell.length_a   1.000
_cell.length_b   1.000
_cell.length_c   1.000
_cell.angle_alpha   90.00
_cell.angle_beta   90.00
_cell.angle_gamma   90.00
#
_symmetry.space_group_name_H-M   'P 1'
#
loop_
_entity.id
_entity.type
_entity.pdbx_description
1 polymer ?
#
loop_
_entity_poly.entity_id
_entity_poly.type
_entity_poly.pdbx_seq_one_letter_code
_entity_poly.pdbx_strand_id
1 'polypeptide(L)'
;MNKPFYLALDFRTADDVKTFISANDFYGVPVKVGMELFYREGRPMIDWLKQHDHPIFLDLKLHDIPTTVEKAMYNLGSLGVDIVNVHASGGSEMIIAAKRGLEAGSVNKVPKLIAVTILTSMDENVLHKELNIQQPLNVAVERLALLTKESGADGGVVCSAHEVERIKKFVEIHS
;
A
#
# COMPACT_ATOMS: atom_id res chain seq x y z
N MET A 1 -22.38 5.24 1.69
CA MET A 1 -21.24 4.33 1.94
C MET A 1 -20.29 5.02 2.92
N ASN A 2 -20.12 4.46 4.11
CA ASN A 2 -19.07 4.92 5.04
C ASN A 2 -17.73 4.68 4.34
N LYS A 3 -17.00 5.75 4.01
CA LYS A 3 -15.65 5.62 3.45
C LYS A 3 -14.77 5.07 4.58
N PRO A 4 -14.16 3.88 4.46
CA PRO A 4 -13.28 3.38 5.50
C PRO A 4 -12.08 4.33 5.61
N PHE A 5 -11.95 4.99 6.76
CA PHE A 5 -10.84 5.85 7.09
C PHE A 5 -9.79 5.01 7.81
N TYR A 6 -8.55 5.05 7.34
CA TYR A 6 -7.41 4.42 8.01
C TYR A 6 -6.64 5.50 8.78
N LEU A 7 -6.62 5.39 10.10
CA LEU A 7 -5.86 6.26 10.97
C LEU A 7 -4.37 5.99 10.83
N ALA A 8 -3.60 6.97 10.38
CA ALA A 8 -2.15 6.84 10.22
C ALA A 8 -1.46 6.83 11.60
N LEU A 9 -0.76 5.73 11.90
CA LEU A 9 0.03 5.58 13.13
C LEU A 9 1.49 5.98 12.86
N ASP A 10 1.68 7.25 12.53
CA ASP A 10 3.00 7.81 12.24
C ASP A 10 3.68 8.23 13.56
N PHE A 11 4.01 7.22 14.38
CA PHE A 11 4.65 7.36 15.69
C PHE A 11 6.01 6.66 15.71
N ARG A 12 6.90 7.16 16.57
CA ARG A 12 8.24 6.59 16.73
C ARG A 12 8.27 5.31 17.54
N THR A 13 7.37 5.12 18.51
CA THR A 13 7.45 4.00 19.45
C THR A 13 6.12 3.28 19.59
N ALA A 14 6.17 2.00 19.95
CA ALA A 14 4.98 1.24 20.29
C ALA A 14 4.23 1.85 21.49
N ASP A 15 4.92 2.44 22.46
CA ASP A 15 4.30 3.02 23.65
C ASP A 15 3.51 4.30 23.33
N ASP A 16 4.01 5.14 22.42
CA ASP A 16 3.27 6.29 21.92
C ASP A 16 1.97 5.86 21.22
N VAL A 17 2.04 4.82 20.39
CA VAL A 17 0.88 4.24 19.70
C VAL A 17 -0.15 3.73 20.71
N LYS A 18 0.28 2.91 21.67
CA LYS A 18 -0.61 2.33 22.70
C LYS A 18 -1.27 3.41 23.54
N THR A 19 -0.51 4.43 23.94
CA THR A 19 -1.00 5.58 24.70
C THR A 19 -2.03 6.35 23.89
N PHE A 20 -1.74 6.63 22.62
CA PHE A 20 -2.64 7.35 21.72
C PHE A 20 -3.95 6.59 21.49
N ILE A 21 -3.89 5.28 21.23
CA ILE A 21 -5.09 4.45 21.03
C ILE A 21 -5.94 4.41 22.29
N SER A 22 -5.32 4.18 23.45
CA SER A 22 -6.02 4.10 24.73
C SER A 22 -6.66 5.44 25.13
N ALA A 23 -5.92 6.54 25.02
CA ALA A 23 -6.40 7.87 25.42
C ALA A 23 -7.57 8.39 24.57
N ASN A 24 -7.76 7.86 23.36
CA ASN A 24 -8.79 8.29 22.42
C ASN A 24 -9.86 7.22 22.14
N ASP A 25 -9.81 6.07 22.83
CA ASP A 25 -10.71 4.92 22.62
C ASP A 25 -10.78 4.45 21.15
N PHE A 26 -9.62 4.34 20.50
CA PHE A 26 -9.51 3.97 19.08
C PHE A 26 -9.36 2.46 18.84
N TYR A 27 -9.64 1.61 19.83
CA TYR A 27 -9.57 0.16 19.65
C TYR A 27 -10.50 -0.31 18.52
N GLY A 28 -10.01 -1.24 17.69
CA GLY A 28 -10.75 -1.75 16.52
C GLY A 28 -10.89 -0.79 15.33
N VAL A 29 -10.43 0.46 15.43
CA VAL A 29 -10.44 1.42 14.30
C VAL A 29 -9.43 0.96 13.24
N PRO A 30 -9.75 1.03 11.93
CA PRO A 30 -8.76 0.74 10.88
C PRO A 30 -7.54 1.65 10.96
N VAL A 31 -6.34 1.08 10.89
CA VAL A 31 -5.07 1.80 11.04
C VAL A 31 -4.13 1.57 9.88
N LYS A 32 -3.32 2.58 9.57
CA LYS A 32 -2.21 2.49 8.62
C LYS A 32 -0.90 2.49 9.40
N VAL A 33 -0.10 1.44 9.24
CA VAL A 33 1.26 1.34 9.78
C VAL A 33 2.25 1.61 8.65
N GLY A 34 2.99 2.71 8.75
CA GLY A 34 4.02 3.09 7.78
C GLY A 34 5.41 2.57 8.15
N MET A 35 6.39 2.91 7.31
CA MET A 35 7.79 2.54 7.48
C MET A 35 8.40 2.97 8.83
N GLU A 36 8.10 4.18 9.33
CA GLU A 36 8.69 4.68 10.58
C GLU A 36 8.42 3.73 11.76
N LEU A 37 7.15 3.41 11.97
CA LEU A 37 6.74 2.53 13.06
C LEU A 37 7.16 1.07 12.78
N PHE A 38 6.96 0.57 11.56
CA PHE A 38 7.25 -0.82 11.24
C PHE A 38 8.74 -1.15 11.26
N TYR A 39 9.61 -0.26 10.77
CA TYR A 39 11.06 -0.51 10.77
C TYR A 39 11.66 -0.50 12.17
N ARG A 40 11.02 0.20 13.11
CA ARG A 40 11.47 0.21 14.50
C ARG A 40 10.89 -0.94 15.32
N GLU A 41 9.58 -1.11 15.28
CA GLU A 41 8.87 -2.03 16.19
C GLU A 41 8.58 -3.39 15.54
N GLY A 42 8.57 -3.46 14.21
CA GLY A 42 8.42 -4.69 13.45
C GLY A 42 7.11 -5.43 13.69
N ARG A 43 7.18 -6.76 13.51
CA ARG A 43 6.04 -7.66 13.69
C ARG A 43 5.34 -7.55 15.05
N PRO A 44 6.03 -7.43 16.21
CA PRO A 44 5.36 -7.27 17.50
C PRO A 44 4.29 -6.17 17.54
N MET A 45 4.50 -5.06 16.82
CA MET A 45 3.50 -4.00 16.75
C MET A 45 2.25 -4.44 15.96
N ILE A 46 2.44 -5.16 14.85
CA ILE A 46 1.34 -5.71 14.06
C ILE A 46 0.55 -6.72 14.87
N ASP A 47 1.22 -7.64 15.56
CA ASP A 47 0.55 -8.65 16.39
C ASP A 47 -0.27 -7.99 17.51
N TRP A 48 0.25 -6.93 18.16
CA TRP A 48 -0.49 -6.17 19.17
C TRP A 48 -1.73 -5.48 18.59
N LEU A 49 -1.62 -4.83 17.42
CA LEU A 49 -2.77 -4.21 16.75
C LEU A 49 -3.84 -5.25 16.36
N LYS A 50 -3.43 -6.42 15.89
CA LYS A 50 -4.35 -7.53 15.57
C LYS A 50 -5.04 -8.08 16.81
N GLN A 51 -4.35 -8.18 17.95
CA GLN A 51 -4.94 -8.60 19.23
C GLN A 51 -6.02 -7.64 19.75
N HIS A 52 -6.00 -6.38 19.28
CA HIS A 52 -6.99 -5.36 19.61
C HIS A 52 -7.92 -5.06 18.43
N ASP A 53 -8.15 -6.07 17.59
CA ASP A 53 -9.15 -6.10 16.52
C ASP A 53 -9.00 -5.02 15.44
N HIS A 54 -7.83 -4.40 15.31
CA HIS A 54 -7.62 -3.38 14.27
C HIS A 54 -7.53 -4.03 12.87
N PRO A 55 -8.28 -3.52 11.87
CA PRO A 55 -7.97 -3.73 10.46
C PRO A 55 -6.70 -2.95 10.08
N ILE A 56 -5.76 -3.58 9.39
CA ILE A 56 -4.42 -3.01 9.18
C ILE A 56 -4.12 -2.84 7.70
N PHE A 57 -3.80 -1.60 7.31
CA PHE A 57 -3.06 -1.31 6.09
C PHE A 57 -1.57 -1.16 6.42
N LEU A 58 -0.75 -2.11 5.96
CA LEU A 58 0.70 -2.06 6.08
C LEU A 58 1.32 -1.36 4.87
N ASP A 59 1.76 -0.13 5.07
CA ASP A 59 2.17 0.83 4.03
C ASP A 59 3.69 0.94 3.91
N LEU A 60 4.31 -0.11 3.35
CA LEU A 60 5.77 -0.22 3.18
C LEU A 60 6.26 0.07 1.76
N LYS A 61 5.35 0.14 0.79
CA LYS A 61 5.60 0.53 -0.61
C LYS A 61 6.76 -0.26 -1.23
N LEU A 62 6.71 -1.60 -1.15
CA LEU A 62 7.78 -2.45 -1.65
C LEU A 62 8.13 -2.14 -3.11
N HIS A 63 9.43 -1.97 -3.37
CA HIS A 63 9.97 -1.66 -4.68
C HIS A 63 11.39 -2.21 -4.78
N ASP A 64 11.52 -3.36 -5.43
CA ASP A 64 12.78 -4.10 -5.60
C ASP A 64 12.62 -5.06 -6.80
N ILE A 65 13.61 -5.89 -7.09
CA ILE A 65 13.49 -6.93 -8.12
C ILE A 65 12.38 -7.94 -7.75
N PRO A 66 11.72 -8.58 -8.75
CA PRO A 66 10.55 -9.43 -8.52
C PRO A 66 10.74 -10.52 -7.45
N THR A 67 11.90 -11.18 -7.43
CA THR A 67 12.19 -12.26 -6.49
C THR A 67 12.34 -11.80 -5.04
N THR A 68 12.88 -10.58 -4.82
CA THR A 68 12.95 -9.99 -3.48
C THR A 68 11.56 -9.61 -2.99
N VAL A 69 10.77 -8.96 -3.85
CA VAL A 69 9.41 -8.55 -3.52
C VAL A 69 8.52 -9.75 -3.22
N GLU A 70 8.62 -10.83 -3.98
CA GLU A 70 7.89 -12.07 -3.71
C GLU A 70 8.20 -12.65 -2.33
N LYS A 71 9.50 -12.79 -1.99
CA LYS A 71 9.93 -13.31 -0.69
C LYS A 71 9.46 -12.41 0.45
N ALA A 72 9.54 -11.09 0.28
CA ALA A 72 9.07 -10.15 1.27
C ALA A 72 7.55 -10.27 1.43
N MET A 73 6.78 -10.33 0.34
CA MET A 73 5.32 -10.48 0.38
C MET A 73 4.87 -11.81 0.97
N TYR A 74 5.62 -12.90 0.80
CA TYR A 74 5.38 -14.15 1.52
C TYR A 74 5.42 -13.93 3.03
N ASN A 75 6.43 -13.24 3.54
CA ASN A 75 6.52 -12.93 4.97
C ASN A 75 5.38 -12.00 5.41
N LEU A 76 5.06 -10.98 4.62
CA LEU A 76 3.97 -10.04 4.95
C LEU A 76 2.58 -10.71 4.93
N GLY A 77 2.35 -11.67 4.03
CA GLY A 77 1.10 -12.45 3.99
C GLY A 77 0.83 -13.22 5.28
N SER A 78 1.89 -13.64 5.98
CA SER A 78 1.76 -14.36 7.25
C SER A 78 1.35 -13.49 8.44
N LEU A 79 1.37 -12.15 8.30
CA LEU A 79 1.06 -11.21 9.37
C LEU A 79 -0.45 -11.04 9.61
N GLY A 80 -1.30 -11.51 8.69
CA GLY A 80 -2.75 -11.37 8.80
C GLY A 80 -3.25 -9.91 8.70
N VAL A 81 -2.48 -9.04 8.04
CA VAL A 81 -2.90 -7.67 7.70
C VAL A 81 -3.98 -7.68 6.61
N ASP A 82 -4.67 -6.56 6.41
CA ASP A 82 -5.79 -6.48 5.47
C ASP A 82 -5.40 -5.92 4.10
N ILE A 83 -4.42 -5.02 4.08
CA ILE A 83 -3.92 -4.35 2.88
C ILE A 83 -2.40 -4.22 2.95
N VAL A 84 -1.72 -4.45 1.83
CA VAL A 84 -0.29 -4.17 1.62
C VAL A 84 -0.09 -3.43 0.31
N ASN A 85 1.08 -2.84 0.09
CA ASN A 85 1.36 -2.15 -1.16
C ASN A 85 2.78 -2.31 -1.74
N VAL A 86 2.85 -2.03 -3.03
CA VAL A 86 4.07 -1.93 -3.85
C VAL A 86 4.09 -0.61 -4.61
N HIS A 87 5.22 -0.26 -5.24
CA HIS A 87 5.24 0.78 -6.27
C HIS A 87 4.91 0.22 -7.66
N ALA A 88 3.97 0.85 -8.38
CA ALA A 88 3.65 0.45 -9.76
C ALA A 88 4.84 0.66 -10.71
N SER A 89 5.74 1.59 -10.39
CA SER A 89 6.97 1.85 -11.15
C SER A 89 7.98 0.70 -11.15
N GLY A 90 7.81 -0.31 -10.29
CA GLY A 90 8.63 -1.52 -10.33
C GLY A 90 8.26 -2.51 -11.45
N GLY A 91 7.19 -2.23 -12.21
CA GLY A 91 6.80 -3.02 -13.39
C GLY A 91 5.90 -4.21 -13.10
N SER A 92 5.29 -4.75 -14.15
CA SER A 92 4.28 -5.82 -14.05
C SER A 92 4.82 -7.11 -13.44
N GLU A 93 6.03 -7.53 -13.83
CA GLU A 93 6.65 -8.75 -13.28
C GLU A 93 6.82 -8.67 -11.76
N MET A 94 7.18 -7.50 -11.24
CA MET A 94 7.31 -7.27 -9.80
C MET A 94 5.95 -7.35 -9.10
N ILE A 95 4.90 -6.74 -9.68
CA ILE A 95 3.55 -6.77 -9.11
C ILE A 95 2.97 -8.19 -9.11
N ILE A 96 3.17 -8.95 -10.19
CA ILE A 96 2.75 -10.36 -10.29
C ILE A 96 3.47 -11.20 -9.24
N ALA A 97 4.79 -11.02 -9.09
CA ALA A 97 5.58 -11.72 -8.09
C ALA A 97 5.16 -11.35 -6.66
N ALA A 98 4.81 -10.08 -6.41
CA ALA A 98 4.25 -9.61 -5.15
C ALA A 98 2.95 -10.34 -4.81
N LYS A 99 2.02 -10.44 -5.77
CA LYS A 99 0.74 -11.13 -5.60
C LYS A 99 0.95 -12.61 -5.29
N ARG A 100 1.82 -13.29 -6.05
CA ARG A 100 2.16 -14.70 -5.83
C ARG A 100 2.74 -14.95 -4.44
N GLY A 101 3.71 -14.13 -4.01
CA GLY A 101 4.30 -14.24 -2.68
C GLY A 101 3.25 -14.04 -1.59
N LEU A 102 2.41 -13.02 -1.74
CA LEU A 102 1.36 -12.68 -0.80
C LEU A 102 0.35 -13.83 -0.63
N GLU A 103 -0.11 -14.43 -1.72
CA GLU A 103 -1.01 -15.59 -1.72
C GLU A 103 -0.37 -16.80 -1.04
N ALA A 104 0.88 -17.12 -1.39
CA ALA A 104 1.59 -18.27 -0.85
C ALA A 104 1.90 -18.16 0.66
N GLY A 105 2.13 -16.95 1.16
CA GLY A 105 2.42 -16.70 2.57
C GLY A 105 1.19 -16.53 3.46
N SER A 106 0.01 -16.36 2.86
CA SER A 106 -1.24 -16.11 3.60
C SER A 106 -1.84 -17.39 4.16
N VAL A 107 -2.24 -17.36 5.43
CA VAL A 107 -2.82 -18.55 6.11
C VAL A 107 -4.34 -18.62 5.99
N ASN A 108 -5.03 -17.50 6.19
CA ASN A 108 -6.51 -17.47 6.25
C ASN A 108 -7.12 -16.64 5.11
N LYS A 109 -6.69 -15.39 5.01
CA LYS A 109 -7.19 -14.42 4.04
C LYS A 109 -6.00 -13.71 3.42
N VAL A 110 -5.97 -13.67 2.10
CA VAL A 110 -4.95 -12.93 1.36
C VAL A 110 -5.20 -11.43 1.54
N PRO A 111 -4.21 -10.64 2.02
CA PRO A 111 -4.32 -9.19 2.06
C PRO A 111 -4.57 -8.62 0.67
N LYS A 112 -5.31 -7.51 0.57
CA LYS A 112 -5.44 -6.81 -0.71
C LYS A 112 -4.10 -6.21 -1.10
N LEU A 113 -3.72 -6.38 -2.37
CA LEU A 113 -2.53 -5.74 -2.92
C LEU A 113 -2.94 -4.45 -3.64
N ILE A 114 -2.43 -3.31 -3.19
CA ILE A 114 -2.54 -2.03 -3.90
C ILE A 114 -1.19 -1.58 -4.44
N ALA A 115 -1.18 -0.72 -5.46
CA ALA A 115 0.06 -0.12 -5.93
C ALA A 115 0.05 1.41 -5.82
N VAL A 116 1.17 1.98 -5.40
CA VAL A 116 1.41 3.42 -5.47
C VAL A 116 1.75 3.80 -6.91
N THR A 117 1.03 4.77 -7.46
CA THR A 117 1.31 5.31 -8.80
C THR A 117 2.44 6.33 -8.72
N ILE A 118 2.12 7.62 -8.75
CA ILE A 118 3.05 8.72 -8.48
C ILE A 118 2.81 9.22 -7.06
N LEU A 119 3.87 9.50 -6.31
CA LEU A 119 3.74 10.06 -4.96
C LEU A 119 3.12 11.45 -5.05
N THR A 120 2.22 11.76 -4.12
CA THR A 120 1.52 13.07 -4.08
C THR A 120 2.46 14.25 -3.82
N SER A 121 3.72 13.99 -3.45
CA SER A 121 4.78 14.97 -3.29
C SER A 121 5.54 15.27 -4.59
N MET A 122 5.24 14.57 -5.69
CA MET A 122 5.89 14.75 -6.99
C MET A 122 4.99 15.55 -7.92
N ASP A 123 5.59 16.48 -8.65
CA ASP A 123 4.94 17.26 -9.70
C ASP A 123 5.56 16.96 -11.08
N GLU A 124 5.08 17.64 -12.13
CA GLU A 124 5.62 17.45 -13.49
C GLU A 124 7.11 17.82 -13.60
N ASN A 125 7.59 18.76 -12.79
CA ASN A 125 9.00 19.15 -12.80
C ASN A 125 9.90 18.01 -12.31
N VAL A 126 9.51 17.34 -11.22
CA VAL A 126 10.19 16.12 -10.75
C VAL A 126 10.12 15.01 -11.80
N LEU A 127 8.94 14.77 -12.37
CA LEU A 127 8.77 13.73 -13.39
C LEU A 127 9.68 13.96 -14.60
N HIS A 128 9.72 15.18 -15.14
CA HIS A 128 10.42 15.48 -16.39
C HIS A 128 11.92 15.60 -16.19
N LYS A 129 12.37 16.29 -15.13
CA LYS A 129 13.78 16.65 -14.94
C LYS A 129 14.56 15.66 -14.12
N GLU A 130 13.92 14.98 -13.16
CA GLU A 130 14.61 14.07 -12.24
C GLU A 130 14.41 12.61 -12.62
N LEU A 131 13.19 12.25 -13.03
CA LEU A 131 12.82 10.86 -13.35
C LEU A 131 12.81 10.55 -14.86
N ASN A 132 12.98 11.57 -15.71
CA ASN A 132 12.93 11.47 -17.16
C ASN A 132 11.63 10.83 -17.72
N ILE A 133 10.50 11.12 -17.08
CA ILE A 133 9.16 10.71 -17.51
C ILE A 133 8.54 11.89 -18.24
N GLN A 134 8.63 11.93 -19.57
CA GLN A 134 8.19 13.09 -20.38
C GLN A 134 6.67 13.19 -20.57
N GLN A 135 5.91 12.22 -20.04
CA GLN A 135 4.46 12.25 -20.10
C GLN A 135 3.89 13.28 -19.11
N PRO A 136 2.73 13.89 -19.39
CA PRO A 136 1.98 14.64 -18.38
C PRO A 136 1.70 13.80 -17.14
N LEU A 137 1.66 14.43 -15.96
CA LEU A 137 1.54 13.72 -14.67
C LEU A 137 0.30 12.81 -14.63
N ASN A 138 -0.85 13.34 -15.07
CA ASN A 138 -2.10 12.59 -15.11
C ASN A 138 -2.02 11.35 -16.03
N VAL A 139 -1.35 11.46 -17.18
CA VAL A 139 -1.16 10.34 -18.11
C VAL A 139 -0.26 9.28 -17.49
N ALA A 140 0.81 9.69 -16.79
CA ALA A 140 1.69 8.76 -16.08
C ALA A 140 0.94 7.99 -14.98
N VAL A 141 0.11 8.69 -14.20
CA VAL A 141 -0.75 8.09 -13.16
C VAL A 141 -1.76 7.10 -13.77
N GLU A 142 -2.48 7.50 -14.83
CA GLU A 142 -3.45 6.65 -15.53
C GLU A 142 -2.80 5.36 -16.06
N ARG A 143 -1.63 5.48 -16.72
CA ARG A 143 -0.88 4.33 -17.24
C ARG A 143 -0.43 3.38 -16.13
N LEU A 144 0.10 3.90 -15.02
CA LEU A 144 0.52 3.08 -13.89
C LEU A 144 -0.68 2.41 -13.20
N ALA A 145 -1.84 3.06 -13.17
CA ALA A 145 -3.06 2.46 -12.66
C ALA A 145 -3.57 1.30 -13.53
N LEU A 146 -3.51 1.46 -14.86
CA LEU A 146 -3.86 0.37 -15.78
C LEU A 146 -2.89 -0.82 -15.63
N LEU A 147 -1.58 -0.55 -15.63
CA LEU A 147 -0.54 -1.57 -15.41
C LEU A 147 -0.79 -2.36 -14.11
N THR A 148 -1.16 -1.66 -13.05
CA THR A 148 -1.47 -2.26 -11.75
C THR A 148 -2.63 -3.25 -11.85
N LYS A 149 -3.73 -2.84 -12.50
CA LYS A 149 -4.91 -3.72 -12.69
C LYS A 149 -4.57 -4.94 -13.54
N GLU A 150 -3.89 -4.74 -14.68
CA GLU A 150 -3.50 -5.82 -15.59
C GLU A 150 -2.54 -6.82 -14.93
N SER A 151 -1.75 -6.36 -13.95
CA SER A 151 -0.78 -7.19 -13.22
C SER A 151 -1.38 -7.94 -12.02
N GLY A 152 -2.70 -7.85 -11.77
CA GLY A 152 -3.40 -8.63 -10.75
C GLY A 152 -3.37 -8.04 -9.33
N ALA A 153 -3.00 -6.77 -9.16
CA ALA A 153 -3.17 -6.06 -7.90
C ALA A 153 -4.65 -5.67 -7.70
N ASP A 154 -5.31 -6.45 -6.84
CA ASP A 154 -6.77 -6.52 -6.69
C ASP A 154 -7.37 -5.46 -5.76
N GLY A 155 -6.54 -4.72 -5.03
CA GLY A 155 -6.99 -3.65 -4.15
C GLY A 155 -7.09 -2.26 -4.81
N GLY A 156 -6.57 -2.10 -6.03
CA GLY A 156 -6.51 -0.82 -6.75
C GLY A 156 -5.19 -0.07 -6.55
N VAL A 157 -5.25 1.27 -6.55
CA VAL A 157 -4.06 2.14 -6.47
C VAL A 157 -4.14 3.17 -5.35
N VAL A 158 -2.97 3.59 -4.87
CA VAL A 158 -2.80 4.82 -4.08
C VAL A 158 -2.57 5.98 -5.07
N CYS A 159 -3.38 7.03 -4.94
CA CYS A 159 -3.41 8.22 -5.78
C CYS A 159 -3.86 9.44 -4.97
N SER A 160 -3.72 10.65 -5.51
CA SER A 160 -4.27 11.85 -4.89
C SER A 160 -5.80 11.86 -4.97
N ALA A 161 -6.45 12.58 -4.06
CA ALA A 161 -7.92 12.69 -4.05
C ALA A 161 -8.47 13.29 -5.37
N HIS A 162 -7.69 14.12 -6.07
CA HIS A 162 -8.06 14.75 -7.33
C HIS A 162 -7.99 13.79 -8.53
N GLU A 163 -7.31 12.66 -8.40
CA GLU A 163 -7.12 11.67 -9.47
C GLU A 163 -8.19 10.58 -9.48
N VAL A 164 -8.95 10.42 -8.39
CA VAL A 164 -9.84 9.26 -8.17
C VAL A 164 -10.85 9.05 -9.29
N GLU A 165 -11.60 10.09 -9.68
CA GLU A 165 -12.65 9.98 -10.69
C GLU A 165 -12.08 9.67 -12.08
N ARG A 166 -10.96 10.34 -12.40
CA ARG A 166 -10.21 10.16 -13.64
C ARG A 166 -9.65 8.74 -13.78
N ILE A 167 -9.00 8.22 -12.74
CA ILE A 167 -8.45 6.86 -12.74
C ILE A 167 -9.56 5.84 -12.94
N LYS A 168 -10.68 5.95 -12.20
CA LYS A 168 -11.81 5.01 -12.34
C LYS A 168 -12.32 4.96 -13.77
N LYS A 169 -12.61 6.12 -14.36
CA LYS A 169 -13.10 6.22 -15.73
C LYS A 169 -12.08 5.67 -16.74
N PHE A 170 -10.81 6.02 -16.58
CA PHE A 170 -9.76 5.57 -17.50
C PHE A 170 -9.61 4.05 -17.46
N VAL A 171 -9.51 3.48 -16.27
CA VAL A 171 -9.34 2.04 -16.08
C VAL A 171 -10.57 1.28 -16.58
N GLU A 172 -11.79 1.73 -16.31
CA GLU A 172 -13.02 1.09 -16.81
C GLU A 172 -13.10 1.02 -18.35
N ILE A 173 -12.65 2.06 -19.05
CA ILE A 173 -12.67 2.10 -20.52
C ILE A 173 -11.66 1.13 -21.15
N HIS A 174 -10.53 0.90 -20.48
CA HIS A 174 -9.39 0.16 -21.03
C HIS A 174 -9.21 -1.23 -20.41
N SER A 175 -10.28 -1.78 -19.81
CA SER A 175 -10.31 -3.14 -19.23
C SER A 175 -11.19 -4.09 -20.01
#